data_AF-A0A7X4CXN9-F1
#
_entry.id   AF-A0A7X4CXN9-F1
#
_cell.length_a   1.000
_cell.length_b   1.000
_cell.length_c   1.000
_cell.angle_alpha   90.00
_cell.angle_beta   90.00
_cell.angle_gamma   90.00
#
_symmetry.space_group_name_H-M   'P 1'
#
loop_
_entity.id
_entity.type
_entity.pdbx_description
1 polymer ?
#
loop_
_entity_poly.entity_id
_entity_poly.type
_entity_poly.pdbx_seq_one_letter_code
_entity_poly.pdbx_strand_id
1 'polypeptide(L)'
;MRVSEFEQAVLDKEEVVIRIRAPLATVLDDYDYERQASSSTSVTDWLENRILPKLKGSQVAVVDGNGQAPHGRTKLATLRATYER
;
A
#
# COMPACT_ATOMS: atom_id res chain seq x y z
N MET A 1 12.55 2.06 -8.29
CA MET A 1 11.43 1.88 -9.26
C MET A 1 10.61 3.16 -9.50
N ARG A 2 9.82 3.22 -10.59
CA ARG A 2 8.83 4.30 -10.84
C ARG A 2 7.60 4.15 -9.94
N VAL A 3 6.82 5.22 -9.82
CA VAL A 3 5.58 5.24 -9.00
C VAL A 3 4.59 4.14 -9.41
N SER A 4 4.28 4.01 -10.71
CA SER A 4 3.33 3.00 -11.20
C SER A 4 3.83 1.57 -10.98
N GLU A 5 5.14 1.35 -11.11
CA GLU A 5 5.77 0.06 -10.86
C GLU A 5 5.68 -0.30 -9.36
N PHE A 6 5.86 0.68 -8.48
CA PHE A 6 5.70 0.49 -7.04
C PHE A 6 4.26 0.15 -6.65
N GLU A 7 3.27 0.88 -7.19
CA GLU A 7 1.85 0.59 -6.93
C GLU A 7 1.49 -0.84 -7.36
N GLN A 8 1.98 -1.27 -8.53
CA GLN A 8 1.77 -2.64 -9.01
C GLN A 8 2.47 -3.67 -8.12
N ALA A 9 3.72 -3.43 -7.74
CA ALA A 9 4.47 -4.34 -6.86
C ALA A 9 3.80 -4.52 -5.49
N VAL A 10 3.25 -3.44 -4.94
CA VAL A 10 2.46 -3.50 -3.70
C VAL A 10 1.18 -4.28 -3.92
N LEU A 11 0.45 -4.05 -5.01
CA LEU A 11 -0.76 -4.81 -5.32
C LEU A 11 -0.48 -6.31 -5.44
N ASP A 12 0.56 -6.69 -6.18
CA ASP A 12 0.93 -8.09 -6.42
C ASP A 12 1.39 -8.79 -5.14
N LYS A 13 2.08 -8.08 -4.24
CA LYS A 13 2.64 -8.65 -3.00
C LYS A 13 1.64 -8.64 -1.84
N GLU A 14 0.93 -7.54 -1.69
CA GLU A 14 0.11 -7.24 -0.52
C GLU A 14 -1.37 -7.42 -0.76
N GLU A 15 -1.80 -7.56 -2.01
CA GLU A 15 -3.21 -7.60 -2.43
C GLU A 15 -3.97 -6.38 -1.92
N VAL A 16 -3.29 -5.23 -1.87
CA VAL A 16 -3.82 -3.95 -1.38
C VAL A 16 -3.55 -2.87 -2.41
N VAL A 17 -4.59 -2.10 -2.73
CA VAL A 17 -4.49 -0.97 -3.67
C VAL A 17 -4.03 0.29 -2.94
N ILE A 18 -2.94 0.87 -3.42
CA ILE A 18 -2.45 2.18 -2.99
C ILE A 18 -2.37 3.16 -4.17
N ARG A 19 -2.46 4.44 -3.86
CA ARG A 19 -2.28 5.55 -4.80
C ARG A 19 -1.28 6.54 -4.24
N ILE A 20 -0.18 6.73 -4.95
CA ILE A 20 0.91 7.62 -4.55
C ILE A 20 0.76 8.95 -5.29
N ARG A 21 0.82 10.05 -4.56
CA ARG A 21 0.85 11.41 -5.11
C ARG A 21 2.29 11.89 -5.15
N ALA A 22 2.90 11.78 -6.32
CA ALA A 22 4.27 12.22 -6.57
C ALA A 22 4.42 12.69 -8.03
N PRO A 23 5.41 13.54 -8.34
CA PRO A 23 5.81 13.85 -9.71
C PRO A 23 6.13 12.58 -10.53
N LEU A 24 5.88 12.62 -11.83
CA LEU A 24 6.12 11.47 -12.73
C LEU A 24 7.59 11.01 -12.75
N ALA A 25 8.52 11.95 -12.55
CA ALA A 25 9.96 11.67 -12.52
C ALA A 25 10.46 11.11 -11.17
N THR A 26 9.58 10.97 -10.17
CA THR A 26 9.97 10.47 -8.85
C THR A 26 10.41 9.01 -8.91
N VAL A 27 11.59 8.75 -8.33
CA VAL A 27 12.16 7.41 -8.19
C VAL A 27 12.05 6.96 -6.74
N LEU A 28 11.28 5.92 -6.52
CA LEU A 28 11.05 5.29 -5.23
C LEU A 28 12.03 4.15 -5.00
N ASP A 29 12.21 3.80 -3.74
CA ASP A 29 12.98 2.60 -3.38
C ASP A 29 12.18 1.35 -3.71
N ASP A 30 12.87 0.24 -3.91
CA ASP A 30 12.22 -0.97 -4.36
C ASP A 30 11.37 -1.60 -3.23
N TYR A 31 10.24 -2.17 -3.62
CA TYR A 31 9.36 -2.92 -2.74
C TYR A 31 9.82 -4.38 -2.64
N ASP A 32 10.82 -4.61 -1.79
CA ASP A 32 11.64 -5.82 -1.70
C ASP A 32 11.19 -6.84 -0.63
N TYR A 33 9.93 -6.76 -0.19
CA TYR A 33 9.39 -7.70 0.80
C TYR A 33 9.12 -9.08 0.19
N GLU A 34 9.76 -10.11 0.73
CA GLU A 34 9.56 -11.49 0.28
C GLU A 34 8.13 -11.99 0.52
N ARG A 35 7.58 -11.66 1.71
CA ARG A 35 6.27 -12.14 2.19
C ARG A 35 5.27 -11.01 2.33
N GLN A 36 4.01 -11.34 2.03
CA GLN A 36 2.86 -10.51 2.35
C GLN A 36 2.85 -10.13 3.84
N ALA A 37 2.39 -8.92 4.16
CA ALA A 37 2.19 -8.48 5.53
C ALA A 37 1.10 -9.29 6.22
N SER A 38 1.30 -9.54 7.52
CA SER A 38 0.37 -10.33 8.32
C SER A 38 -1.05 -9.78 8.23
N SER A 39 -2.02 -10.69 8.07
CA SER A 39 -3.45 -10.42 8.10
C SER A 39 -3.90 -9.64 9.35
N SER A 40 -3.21 -9.80 10.47
CA SER A 40 -3.50 -9.13 11.75
C SER A 40 -2.85 -7.75 11.90
N THR A 41 -1.99 -7.34 10.97
CA THR A 41 -1.39 -6.00 10.94
C THR A 41 -2.46 -4.95 10.60
N SER A 42 -2.39 -3.78 11.24
CA SER A 42 -3.29 -2.67 10.89
C SER A 42 -2.80 -1.92 9.65
N VAL A 43 -3.69 -1.24 8.93
CA VAL A 43 -3.32 -0.40 7.78
C VAL A 43 -2.28 0.65 8.18
N THR A 44 -2.44 1.31 9.33
CA THR A 44 -1.47 2.29 9.83
C THR A 44 -0.09 1.66 10.06
N ASP A 45 -0.02 0.55 10.81
CA ASP A 45 1.26 -0.10 11.09
C ASP A 45 1.94 -0.56 9.80
N TRP A 46 1.17 -1.06 8.83
CA TRP A 46 1.69 -1.47 7.54
C TRP A 46 2.24 -0.30 6.72
N LEU A 47 1.50 0.82 6.68
CA LEU A 47 1.94 2.03 6.00
C LEU A 47 3.25 2.56 6.59
N GLU A 48 3.32 2.69 7.91
CA GLU A 48 4.48 3.24 8.62
C GLU A 48 5.73 2.38 8.47
N ASN A 49 5.58 1.05 8.54
CA ASN A 49 6.73 0.15 8.56
C ASN A 49 7.17 -0.33 7.16
N ARG A 50 6.29 -0.32 6.16
CA ARG A 50 6.59 -0.86 4.82
C ARG A 50 6.48 0.13 3.68
N ILE A 51 5.50 1.03 3.71
CA ILE A 51 5.20 1.90 2.57
C ILE A 51 5.94 3.22 2.70
N LEU A 52 5.64 4.01 3.74
CA LEU A 52 6.18 5.36 3.93
C LEU A 52 7.72 5.44 3.85
N PRO A 53 8.50 4.49 4.40
CA PRO A 53 9.97 4.54 4.28
C PRO A 53 10.48 4.52 2.84
N LYS A 54 9.71 3.92 1.91
CA LYS A 54 10.08 3.78 0.50
C LYS A 54 9.62 4.98 -0.36
N LEU A 55 8.74 5.84 0.18
CA LEU A 55 8.09 6.92 -0.56
C LEU A 55 8.85 8.25 -0.60
N LYS A 56 9.97 8.38 0.14
CA LYS A 56 10.82 9.59 0.18
C LYS A 56 10.01 10.88 0.44
N GLY A 57 9.02 10.81 1.32
CA GLY A 57 8.15 11.95 1.67
C GLY A 57 6.98 12.19 0.72
N SER A 58 6.77 11.34 -0.29
CA SER A 58 5.58 11.38 -1.14
C SER A 58 4.34 10.96 -0.36
N GLN A 59 3.19 11.56 -0.68
CA GLN A 59 1.93 11.21 -0.04
C GLN A 59 1.36 9.91 -0.65
N VAL A 60 0.63 9.15 0.17
CA VAL A 60 -0.04 7.91 -0.25
C VAL A 60 -1.44 7.82 0.33
N ALA A 61 -2.36 7.27 -0.48
CA ALA A 61 -3.69 6.90 -0.06
C ALA A 61 -3.88 5.39 -0.27
N VAL A 62 -4.52 4.73 0.71
CA VAL A 62 -4.99 3.35 0.58
C VAL A 62 -6.43 3.39 0.11
N VAL A 63 -6.80 2.50 -0.80
CA VAL A 63 -8.14 2.45 -1.41
C VAL A 63 -8.74 1.07 -1.16
N ASP A 64 -9.91 1.01 -0.53
CA ASP A 64 -10.69 -0.22 -0.34
C ASP A 64 -11.48 -0.59 -1.60
N GLY A 65 -12.15 -1.75 -1.60
CA GLY A 65 -12.94 -2.22 -2.74
C GLY A 65 -14.17 -1.36 -3.08
N ASN A 66 -14.55 -0.42 -2.21
CA ASN A 66 -15.61 0.56 -2.48
C ASN A 66 -15.04 1.92 -2.95
N GLY A 67 -13.73 2.01 -3.17
CA GLY A 67 -13.06 3.24 -3.58
C GLY A 67 -12.85 4.25 -2.45
N GLN A 68 -13.00 3.83 -1.18
CA GLN A 68 -12.85 4.69 -0.01
C GLN A 68 -11.53 4.43 0.73
N ALA A 69 -11.09 5.41 1.52
CA ALA A 69 -9.94 5.22 2.41
C ALA A 69 -10.39 4.44 3.66
N PRO A 70 -9.78 3.27 3.95
CA PRO A 70 -10.10 2.52 5.16
C PRO A 70 -9.59 3.27 6.41
N HIS A 71 -10.25 3.04 7.54
CA HIS A 71 -9.74 3.53 8.82
C HIS A 71 -8.37 2.89 9.14
N GLY A 72 -7.43 3.65 9.68
CA GLY A 72 -6.05 3.16 9.91
C GLY A 72 -5.95 1.91 10.81
N ARG A 73 -6.89 1.77 11.76
CA ARG A 73 -7.01 0.60 12.66
C ARG A 73 -7.55 -0.67 11.97
N THR A 74 -8.09 -0.55 10.76
CA THR A 74 -8.59 -1.69 9.98
C THR A 74 -7.45 -2.68 9.76
N LYS A 75 -7.76 -3.97 9.88
CA LYS A 75 -6.78 -5.04 9.64
C LYS A 75 -6.63 -5.31 8.15
N LEU A 76 -5.42 -5.69 7.72
CA LEU A 76 -5.17 -6.00 6.31
C LEU A 76 -6.08 -7.12 5.79
N ALA A 77 -6.39 -8.14 6.61
CA ALA A 77 -7.37 -9.15 6.22
C ALA A 77 -8.75 -8.55 5.89
N THR A 78 -9.24 -7.63 6.72
CA THR A 78 -10.53 -6.96 6.48
C THR A 78 -10.47 -6.09 5.23
N LEU A 79 -9.36 -5.39 5.00
CA LEU A 79 -9.17 -4.57 3.80
C LEU A 79 -9.16 -5.43 2.54
N ARG A 80 -8.36 -6.51 2.50
CA ARG A 80 -8.28 -7.42 1.35
C ARG A 80 -9.64 -8.02 0.99
N ALA A 81 -10.40 -8.43 1.99
CA ALA A 81 -11.75 -8.96 1.81
C ALA A 81 -12.72 -7.96 1.15
N THR A 82 -12.42 -6.66 1.15
CA THR A 82 -13.27 -5.67 0.44
C THR A 82 -13.18 -5.76 -1.08
N TYR A 83 -12.09 -6.33 -1.63
CA TYR A 83 -11.87 -6.43 -3.07
C TYR A 83 -12.54 -7.65 -3.72
N GLU A 84 -12.92 -8.66 -2.94
CA GLU A 84 -13.52 -9.92 -3.41
C GLU A 84 -15.02 -9.80 -3.75
N ARG A 85 -15.55 -8.58 -3.88
CA ARG A 85 -16.97 -8.31 -4.12
C ARG A 85 -17.35 -8.27 -5.59
#